data_AF-A0A7S4QXW3-F1
#
_entry.id   AF-A0A7S4QXW3-F1
#
_cell.length_a   1.000
_cell.length_b   1.000
_cell.length_c   1.000
_cell.angle_alpha   90.00
_cell.angle_beta   90.00
_cell.angle_gamma   90.00
#
_symmetry.space_group_name_H-M   'P 1'
#
loop_
_entity.id
_entity.type
_entity.pdbx_description
1 polymer ?
#
loop_
_entity_poly.entity_id
_entity_poly.type
_entity_poly.pdbx_seq_one_letter_code
_entity_poly.pdbx_strand_id
1 'polypeptide(L)'
;PLGRRHSGPLERPRRASSRAMVLLSQASDCLCGALAGVRRRSASAGKPGPAARTPAQLPGSTELPARLAAELQAAGCSSDHHCALAGVAGPVLAALLGAADGFGFDEGKRARLHIACRRELRQLARVVGPQAASPKALGWASVGRAARAEPFETALGWCSTPAVPTYGVGVQLALGVLQEGDPARQTATDLAWVFRLLCARARVHDHKQAPMIFAACNALCGSKDVGERLERAMDLGMRRNRSESLNAVPDEPAGGGLEGSAAGGGFEMMRQTSAGF
;
A
#
# COMPACT_ATOMS: atom_id res chain seq x y z
N PRO A 1 -20.61 81.59 -24.35
CA PRO A 1 -20.26 80.26 -24.96
C PRO A 1 -20.24 79.17 -23.88
N LEU A 2 -21.40 78.74 -23.35
CA LEU A 2 -22.28 77.66 -23.82
C LEU A 2 -21.64 76.25 -23.87
N GLY A 3 -22.21 75.34 -23.04
CA GLY A 3 -22.07 73.88 -23.05
C GLY A 3 -21.48 73.36 -21.74
N ARG A 4 -22.20 73.10 -20.63
CA ARG A 4 -23.48 72.40 -20.35
C ARG A 4 -23.54 70.94 -20.87
N ARG A 5 -23.37 70.04 -19.88
CA ARG A 5 -24.08 68.77 -19.61
C ARG A 5 -24.00 67.65 -20.65
N HIS A 6 -23.58 66.46 -20.19
CA HIS A 6 -24.49 65.32 -20.10
C HIS A 6 -24.01 64.30 -19.04
N SER A 7 -24.75 64.25 -17.95
CA SER A 7 -24.92 63.09 -17.08
C SER A 7 -25.79 62.04 -17.80
N GLY A 8 -25.37 60.77 -17.76
CA GLY A 8 -26.13 59.61 -18.24
C GLY A 8 -25.59 58.30 -17.65
N PRO A 9 -26.43 57.27 -17.46
CA PRO A 9 -26.41 56.45 -16.24
C PRO A 9 -25.86 55.02 -16.40
N LEU A 10 -25.46 54.46 -15.25
CA LEU A 10 -25.55 53.05 -14.84
C LEU A 10 -25.76 52.00 -15.95
N GLU A 11 -24.68 51.34 -16.36
CA GLU A 11 -24.74 49.95 -16.80
C GLU A 11 -24.07 49.05 -15.77
N ARG A 12 -24.92 48.27 -15.08
CA ARG A 12 -24.52 47.08 -14.34
C ARG A 12 -24.20 45.98 -15.35
N PRO A 13 -22.96 45.44 -15.41
CA PRO A 13 -22.77 44.16 -16.04
C PRO A 13 -23.35 43.07 -15.14
N ARG A 14 -24.35 42.43 -15.73
CA ARG A 14 -25.07 41.23 -15.34
C ARG A 14 -24.27 40.27 -14.45
N ARG A 15 -24.93 39.82 -13.38
CA ARG A 15 -24.72 38.52 -12.74
C ARG A 15 -24.67 37.44 -13.82
N ALA A 16 -23.46 37.01 -14.19
CA ALA A 16 -23.26 35.75 -14.89
C ALA A 16 -23.26 34.64 -13.85
N SER A 17 -24.43 34.02 -13.71
CA SER A 17 -24.65 32.60 -13.47
C SER A 17 -23.60 31.86 -12.62
N SER A 18 -23.97 31.67 -11.36
CA SER A 18 -23.52 30.57 -10.50
C SER A 18 -23.72 29.23 -11.21
N ARG A 19 -22.74 28.79 -12.00
CA ARG A 19 -22.72 27.45 -12.63
C ARG A 19 -21.30 27.06 -13.05
N ALA A 20 -20.41 26.97 -12.07
CA ALA A 20 -19.14 26.25 -12.21
C ALA A 20 -18.73 25.61 -10.86
N MET A 21 -19.71 25.14 -10.09
CA MET A 21 -19.52 24.42 -8.82
C MET A 21 -20.26 23.07 -8.83
N VAL A 22 -20.37 22.44 -10.00
CA VAL A 22 -20.95 21.09 -10.18
C VAL A 22 -20.28 20.39 -11.36
N LEU A 23 -18.96 20.21 -11.29
CA LEU A 23 -18.24 19.19 -12.10
C LEU A 23 -17.09 18.53 -11.29
N LEU A 24 -17.18 18.53 -9.96
CA LEU A 24 -16.40 17.66 -9.07
C LEU A 24 -17.29 16.59 -8.39
N SER A 25 -18.61 16.63 -8.62
CA SER A 25 -19.57 15.68 -8.03
C SER A 25 -19.77 14.40 -8.87
N GLN A 26 -19.23 14.32 -10.10
CA GLN A 26 -19.36 13.13 -10.95
C GLN A 26 -18.07 12.28 -11.05
N ALA A 27 -16.94 12.78 -10.57
CA ALA A 27 -15.72 11.97 -10.38
C ALA A 27 -15.74 11.15 -9.07
N SER A 28 -16.64 11.51 -8.13
CA SER A 28 -16.92 10.80 -6.86
C SER A 28 -17.53 9.41 -7.05
N ASP A 29 -18.35 9.25 -8.10
CA ASP A 29 -19.19 8.06 -8.25
C ASP A 29 -18.53 6.95 -9.07
N CYS A 30 -17.43 7.25 -9.77
CA CYS A 30 -16.65 6.25 -10.51
C CYS A 30 -15.59 5.54 -9.66
N LEU A 31 -15.04 6.18 -8.62
CA LEU A 31 -14.11 5.53 -7.67
C LEU A 31 -14.83 4.65 -6.64
N CYS A 32 -16.07 4.99 -6.27
CA CYS A 32 -16.90 4.12 -5.42
C CYS A 32 -17.36 2.84 -6.17
N GLY A 33 -17.53 2.91 -7.50
CA GLY A 33 -17.89 1.75 -8.32
C GLY A 33 -16.80 0.68 -8.41
N ALA A 34 -15.52 1.04 -8.32
CA ALA A 34 -14.41 0.09 -8.36
C ALA A 34 -14.35 -0.82 -7.11
N LEU A 35 -14.95 -0.42 -5.99
CA LEU A 35 -15.08 -1.24 -4.78
C LEU A 35 -16.41 -2.03 -4.73
N ALA A 36 -17.42 -1.66 -5.53
CA ALA A 36 -18.72 -2.35 -5.59
C ALA A 36 -18.91 -3.22 -6.86
N GLY A 37 -18.03 -3.10 -7.84
CA GLY A 37 -18.18 -3.64 -9.20
C GLY A 37 -17.22 -4.76 -9.61
N VAL A 38 -16.57 -5.45 -8.67
CA VAL A 38 -15.79 -6.68 -8.96
C VAL A 38 -16.74 -7.86 -9.18
N ARG A 39 -17.55 -7.80 -10.25
CA ARG A 39 -18.34 -8.94 -10.74
C ARG A 39 -18.34 -8.97 -12.26
N ARG A 40 -17.85 -10.11 -12.80
CA ARG A 40 -17.71 -10.56 -14.21
C ARG A 40 -16.46 -10.01 -14.92
N ARG A 41 -15.52 -10.85 -15.40
CA ARG A 41 -15.73 -12.12 -16.14
C ARG A 41 -14.76 -13.24 -15.73
N SER A 42 -15.31 -14.46 -15.75
CA SER A 42 -14.60 -15.72 -15.62
C SER A 42 -13.47 -15.88 -16.64
N ALA A 43 -12.31 -16.25 -16.09
CA ALA A 43 -11.39 -17.28 -16.54
C ALA A 43 -11.53 -17.81 -17.98
N SER A 44 -10.47 -17.61 -18.75
CA SER A 44 -9.94 -18.63 -19.65
C SER A 44 -8.48 -18.93 -19.27
N ALA A 45 -8.06 -20.14 -19.54
CA ALA A 45 -7.07 -20.89 -18.78
C ALA A 45 -5.59 -20.55 -19.05
N GLY A 46 -4.82 -20.43 -17.96
CA GLY A 46 -3.59 -21.18 -17.68
C GLY A 46 -2.39 -21.13 -18.63
N LYS A 47 -1.30 -20.49 -18.18
CA LYS A 47 0.10 -20.95 -18.36
C LYS A 47 0.94 -20.48 -17.14
N PRO A 48 1.99 -21.23 -16.73
CA PRO A 48 2.78 -20.92 -15.54
C PRO A 48 3.55 -19.60 -15.69
N GLY A 49 3.64 -18.87 -14.57
CA GLY A 49 3.93 -17.44 -14.50
C GLY A 49 5.33 -17.04 -14.98
N PRO A 50 5.45 -16.17 -15.99
CA PRO A 50 6.72 -15.55 -16.35
C PRO A 50 7.19 -14.67 -15.19
N ALA A 51 8.51 -14.52 -15.02
CA ALA A 51 9.10 -13.51 -14.13
C ALA A 51 8.30 -12.21 -14.26
N ALA A 52 7.78 -11.70 -13.13
CA ALA A 52 6.83 -10.60 -13.11
C ALA A 52 7.37 -9.46 -13.96
N ARG A 53 6.88 -9.36 -15.20
CA ARG A 53 7.29 -8.31 -16.13
C ARG A 53 6.96 -6.99 -15.44
N THR A 54 7.96 -6.14 -15.30
CA THR A 54 7.72 -4.74 -14.94
C THR A 54 6.70 -4.19 -15.94
N PRO A 55 5.62 -3.54 -15.47
CA PRO A 55 4.59 -3.04 -16.36
C PRO A 55 5.21 -2.01 -17.30
N ALA A 56 4.58 -1.81 -18.45
CA ALA A 56 4.86 -0.64 -19.26
C ALA A 56 4.69 0.63 -18.40
N GLN A 57 5.43 1.69 -18.73
CA GLN A 57 5.39 2.94 -17.97
C GLN A 57 3.94 3.42 -17.79
N LEU A 58 3.50 3.54 -16.53
CA LEU A 58 2.14 3.95 -16.22
C LEU A 58 1.96 5.45 -16.51
N PRO A 59 0.75 5.92 -16.82
CA PRO A 59 0.53 7.34 -17.05
C PRO A 59 0.62 8.14 -15.75
N GLY A 60 1.22 9.33 -15.82
CA GLY A 60 1.32 10.27 -14.70
C GLY A 60 0.04 11.09 -14.49
N SER A 61 -1.12 10.43 -14.39
CA SER A 61 -2.41 11.09 -14.16
C SER A 61 -3.04 10.69 -12.83
N THR A 62 -4.16 11.31 -12.46
CA THR A 62 -4.95 10.91 -11.28
C THR A 62 -5.58 9.51 -11.42
N GLU A 63 -5.55 8.91 -12.60
CA GLU A 63 -5.95 7.51 -12.84
C GLU A 63 -4.86 6.51 -12.43
N LEU A 64 -3.64 6.97 -12.13
CA LEU A 64 -2.49 6.13 -11.81
C LEU A 64 -2.82 5.06 -10.74
N PRO A 65 -3.51 5.37 -9.62
CA PRO A 65 -3.87 4.36 -8.63
C PRO A 65 -4.71 3.21 -9.18
N ALA A 66 -5.73 3.52 -9.98
CA ALA A 66 -6.64 2.53 -10.53
C ALA A 66 -5.94 1.65 -11.57
N ARG A 67 -5.09 2.25 -12.41
CA ARG A 67 -4.28 1.51 -13.39
C ARG A 67 -3.25 0.62 -12.73
N LEU A 68 -2.55 1.11 -11.71
CA LEU A 68 -1.61 0.32 -10.94
C LEU A 68 -2.31 -0.89 -10.28
N ALA A 69 -3.49 -0.68 -9.69
CA ALA A 69 -4.28 -1.78 -9.12
C ALA A 69 -4.68 -2.83 -10.17
N ALA A 70 -5.11 -2.39 -11.36
CA ALA A 70 -5.51 -3.29 -12.45
C ALA A 70 -4.32 -4.11 -12.98
N GLU A 71 -3.15 -3.49 -13.15
CA GLU A 71 -1.93 -4.19 -13.55
C GLU A 71 -1.47 -5.21 -12.49
N LEU A 72 -1.58 -4.87 -11.19
CA LEU A 72 -1.29 -5.82 -10.12
C LEU A 72 -2.25 -7.03 -10.14
N GLN A 73 -3.54 -6.81 -10.39
CA GLN A 73 -4.52 -7.89 -10.59
C GLN A 73 -4.14 -8.75 -11.80
N ALA A 74 -3.78 -8.13 -12.93
CA ALA A 74 -3.36 -8.84 -14.14
C ALA A 74 -2.08 -9.66 -13.94
N ALA A 75 -1.17 -9.20 -13.06
CA ALA A 75 0.05 -9.93 -12.67
C ALA A 75 -0.22 -11.17 -11.78
N GLY A 76 -1.48 -11.51 -11.50
CA GLY A 76 -1.85 -12.73 -10.79
C GLY A 76 -1.90 -12.58 -9.27
N CYS A 77 -2.03 -11.35 -8.77
CA CYS A 77 -2.19 -11.08 -7.35
C CYS A 77 -3.53 -11.62 -6.82
N SER A 78 -3.54 -12.19 -5.62
CA SER A 78 -4.63 -13.03 -5.13
C SER A 78 -5.81 -12.30 -4.46
N SER A 79 -5.69 -11.00 -4.18
CA SER A 79 -6.69 -10.24 -3.42
C SER A 79 -6.92 -8.88 -4.04
N ASP A 80 -8.14 -8.64 -4.54
CA ASP A 80 -8.57 -7.35 -5.12
C ASP A 80 -8.38 -6.21 -4.13
N HIS A 81 -8.64 -6.48 -2.85
CA HIS A 81 -8.43 -5.50 -1.78
C HIS A 81 -6.96 -5.10 -1.64
N HIS A 82 -6.04 -6.08 -1.67
CA HIS A 82 -4.61 -5.77 -1.59
C HIS A 82 -4.12 -5.04 -2.84
N CYS A 83 -4.61 -5.40 -4.03
CA CYS A 83 -4.27 -4.70 -5.27
C CYS A 83 -4.77 -3.25 -5.24
N ALA A 84 -6.00 -3.02 -4.77
CA ALA A 84 -6.55 -1.67 -4.63
C ALA A 84 -5.73 -0.83 -3.63
N LEU A 85 -5.43 -1.38 -2.45
CA LEU A 85 -4.61 -0.69 -1.46
C LEU A 85 -3.21 -0.38 -1.99
N ALA A 86 -2.57 -1.35 -2.64
CA ALA A 86 -1.27 -1.18 -3.27
C ALA A 86 -1.31 -0.16 -4.40
N GLY A 87 -2.39 -0.11 -5.19
CA GLY A 87 -2.61 0.89 -6.22
C GLY A 87 -2.67 2.30 -5.65
N VAL A 88 -3.41 2.49 -4.56
CA VAL A 88 -3.56 3.81 -3.91
C VAL A 88 -2.29 4.24 -3.17
N ALA A 89 -1.64 3.34 -2.45
CA ALA A 89 -0.40 3.64 -1.73
C ALA A 89 0.83 3.73 -2.66
N GLY A 90 0.78 3.04 -3.80
CA GLY A 90 1.89 2.86 -4.73
C GLY A 90 2.54 4.17 -5.17
N PRO A 91 1.81 5.19 -5.62
CA PRO A 91 2.42 6.45 -6.01
C PRO A 91 3.20 7.15 -4.89
N VAL A 92 2.72 7.09 -3.65
CA VAL A 92 3.42 7.64 -2.48
C VAL A 92 4.67 6.83 -2.18
N LEU A 93 4.55 5.49 -2.23
CA LEU A 93 5.69 4.59 -2.04
C LEU A 93 6.76 4.78 -3.11
N ALA A 94 6.37 4.97 -4.36
CA ALA A 94 7.30 5.22 -5.46
C ALA A 94 8.02 6.55 -5.27
N ALA A 95 7.33 7.62 -4.89
CA ALA A 95 7.99 8.89 -4.55
C ALA A 95 8.97 8.75 -3.37
N LEU A 96 8.60 7.98 -2.35
CA LEU A 96 9.46 7.72 -1.20
C LEU A 96 10.70 6.89 -1.57
N LEU A 97 10.54 5.85 -2.38
CA LEU A 97 11.65 5.01 -2.85
C LEU A 97 12.56 5.76 -3.83
N GLY A 98 12.00 6.57 -4.73
CA GLY A 98 12.77 7.46 -5.59
C GLY A 98 13.55 8.51 -4.80
N ALA A 99 12.96 9.07 -3.74
CA ALA A 99 13.65 9.99 -2.85
C ALA A 99 14.82 9.30 -2.14
N ALA A 100 14.65 8.06 -1.67
CA ALA A 100 15.73 7.27 -1.07
C ALA A 100 16.93 7.13 -2.03
N ASP A 101 16.66 6.83 -3.29
CA ASP A 101 17.71 6.71 -4.32
C ASP A 101 18.34 8.08 -4.62
N GLY A 102 17.55 9.16 -4.65
CA GLY A 102 18.06 10.54 -4.79
C GLY A 102 18.93 11.00 -3.62
N PHE A 103 18.71 10.50 -2.41
CA PHE A 103 19.58 10.72 -1.24
C PHE A 103 20.80 9.79 -1.18
N GLY A 104 20.93 8.86 -2.13
CA GLY A 104 22.05 7.92 -2.18
C GLY A 104 21.97 6.80 -1.13
N PHE A 105 20.78 6.28 -0.85
CA PHE A 105 20.65 5.09 -0.02
C PHE A 105 21.37 3.89 -0.66
N ASP A 106 22.27 3.27 0.10
CA ASP A 106 22.89 2.00 -0.29
C ASP A 106 21.87 0.84 -0.32
N GLU A 107 22.24 -0.27 -0.95
CA GLU A 107 21.37 -1.45 -1.09
C GLU A 107 20.87 -1.98 0.27
N GLY A 108 21.67 -1.86 1.34
CA GLY A 108 21.27 -2.29 2.68
C GLY A 108 20.24 -1.37 3.34
N LYS A 109 20.35 -0.06 3.15
CA LYS A 109 19.32 0.91 3.56
C LYS A 109 18.06 0.73 2.72
N ARG A 110 18.19 0.52 1.42
CA ARG A 110 17.07 0.27 0.50
C ARG A 110 16.30 -0.99 0.88
N ALA A 111 16.99 -2.10 1.15
CA ALA A 111 16.36 -3.34 1.62
C ALA A 111 15.60 -3.13 2.95
N ARG A 112 16.18 -2.38 3.89
CA ARG A 112 15.50 -2.04 5.16
C ARG A 112 14.27 -1.16 4.94
N LEU A 113 14.33 -0.21 4.01
CA LEU A 113 13.21 0.64 3.65
C LEU A 113 12.08 -0.17 3.02
N HIS A 114 12.39 -1.10 2.11
CA HIS A 114 11.44 -2.05 1.55
C HIS A 114 10.70 -2.85 2.64
N ILE A 115 11.42 -3.36 3.63
CA ILE A 115 10.83 -4.07 4.76
C ILE A 115 9.86 -3.16 5.54
N ALA A 116 10.23 -1.89 5.75
CA ALA A 116 9.35 -0.93 6.42
C ALA A 116 8.08 -0.66 5.60
N CYS A 117 8.21 -0.42 4.29
CA CYS A 117 7.08 -0.19 3.38
C CYS A 117 6.13 -1.39 3.37
N ARG A 118 6.68 -2.59 3.24
CA ARG A 118 5.91 -3.84 3.28
C ARG A 118 5.14 -4.02 4.58
N ARG A 119 5.78 -3.73 5.72
CA ARG A 119 5.13 -3.82 7.03
C ARG A 119 3.96 -2.85 7.13
N GLU A 120 4.16 -1.59 6.76
CA GLU A 120 3.10 -0.57 6.84
C GLU A 120 1.95 -0.88 5.86
N LEU A 121 2.24 -1.35 4.64
CA LEU A 121 1.20 -1.83 3.72
C LEU A 121 0.37 -2.97 4.32
N ARG A 122 1.01 -3.95 4.96
CA ARG A 122 0.29 -5.04 5.64
C ARG A 122 -0.51 -4.55 6.84
N GLN A 123 -0.01 -3.57 7.60
CA GLN A 123 -0.75 -2.96 8.70
C GLN A 123 -1.98 -2.20 8.17
N LEU A 124 -1.85 -1.44 7.08
CA LEU A 124 -2.98 -0.80 6.40
C LEU A 124 -3.99 -1.83 5.90
N ALA A 125 -3.54 -2.90 5.27
CA ALA A 125 -4.43 -3.96 4.76
C ALA A 125 -5.28 -4.60 5.85
N ARG A 126 -4.72 -4.80 7.05
CA ARG A 126 -5.46 -5.33 8.21
C ARG A 126 -6.55 -4.38 8.71
N VAL A 127 -6.35 -3.07 8.55
CA VAL A 127 -7.27 -2.04 9.06
C VAL A 127 -8.36 -1.72 8.03
N VAL A 128 -7.99 -1.61 6.75
CA VAL A 128 -8.89 -1.23 5.66
C VAL A 128 -9.66 -2.44 5.13
N GLY A 129 -9.06 -3.62 5.18
CA GLY A 129 -9.70 -4.83 4.69
C GLY A 129 -10.96 -5.15 5.47
N PRO A 130 -11.95 -5.81 4.85
CA PRO A 130 -13.01 -6.46 5.62
C PRO A 130 -12.30 -7.27 6.70
N GLN A 131 -12.69 -7.10 7.96
CA GLN A 131 -12.24 -7.99 9.03
C GLN A 131 -12.78 -9.37 8.68
N ALA A 132 -12.09 -10.05 7.78
CA ALA A 132 -12.47 -11.34 7.27
C ALA A 132 -12.50 -12.21 8.52
N ALA A 133 -13.71 -12.68 8.82
CA ALA A 133 -13.97 -13.58 9.93
C ALA A 133 -12.83 -14.59 9.97
N SER A 134 -12.14 -14.63 11.12
CA SER A 134 -10.94 -15.42 11.38
C SER A 134 -10.91 -16.72 10.54
N PRO A 135 -9.83 -16.98 9.78
CA PRO A 135 -9.74 -18.10 8.81
C PRO A 135 -9.73 -19.51 9.44
N LYS A 136 -10.24 -19.67 10.67
CA LYS A 136 -10.39 -20.95 11.37
C LYS A 136 -11.35 -21.93 10.69
N ALA A 137 -12.09 -21.55 9.64
CA ALA A 137 -13.20 -22.37 9.13
C ALA A 137 -13.01 -23.05 7.75
N LEU A 138 -11.96 -22.73 6.98
CA LEU A 138 -11.79 -23.33 5.65
C LEU A 138 -10.38 -23.90 5.51
N GLY A 139 -10.30 -25.23 5.57
CA GLY A 139 -9.08 -26.02 5.44
C GLY A 139 -8.26 -25.62 4.22
N TRP A 140 -7.19 -24.88 4.48
CA TRP A 140 -6.19 -24.40 3.53
C TRP A 140 -5.11 -25.46 3.27
N ALA A 141 -5.38 -26.71 3.61
CA ALA A 141 -4.52 -27.82 3.27
C ALA A 141 -4.57 -28.06 1.76
N SER A 142 -3.41 -27.90 1.13
CA SER A 142 -2.96 -28.61 -0.08
C SER A 142 -3.43 -28.20 -1.49
N VAL A 143 -4.00 -27.02 -1.74
CA VAL A 143 -4.06 -26.54 -3.14
C VAL A 143 -2.68 -26.02 -3.54
N GLY A 144 -2.09 -26.65 -4.56
CA GLY A 144 -0.70 -26.53 -5.00
C GLY A 144 -0.10 -25.13 -4.88
N ARG A 145 1.02 -25.08 -4.14
CA ARG A 145 1.82 -23.92 -3.75
C ARG A 145 2.58 -23.31 -4.93
N ALA A 146 1.92 -23.09 -6.07
CA ALA A 146 2.45 -22.19 -7.07
C ALA A 146 2.57 -20.82 -6.39
N ALA A 147 3.80 -20.35 -6.20
CA ALA A 147 4.13 -19.14 -5.47
C ALA A 147 3.46 -17.92 -6.12
N ARG A 148 2.20 -17.65 -5.76
CA ARG A 148 1.53 -16.42 -6.15
C ARG A 148 2.33 -15.29 -5.52
N ALA A 149 2.83 -14.39 -6.36
CA ALA A 149 3.53 -13.21 -5.89
C ALA A 149 2.59 -12.43 -4.96
N GLU A 150 3.08 -12.05 -3.77
CA GLU A 150 2.30 -11.21 -2.88
C GLU A 150 2.10 -9.84 -3.58
N PRO A 151 0.87 -9.31 -3.67
CA PRO A 151 0.60 -8.02 -4.30
C PRO A 151 1.49 -6.89 -3.81
N PHE A 152 1.81 -6.86 -2.51
CA PHE A 152 2.67 -5.84 -1.95
C PHE A 152 4.13 -5.97 -2.40
N GLU A 153 4.66 -7.18 -2.55
CA GLU A 153 6.02 -7.37 -3.07
C GLU A 153 6.12 -6.95 -4.54
N THR A 154 5.14 -7.36 -5.35
CA THR A 154 5.07 -6.95 -6.77
C THR A 154 4.97 -5.44 -6.88
N ALA A 155 4.07 -4.81 -6.11
CA ALA A 155 3.90 -3.36 -6.11
C ALA A 155 5.15 -2.62 -5.65
N LEU A 156 5.82 -3.08 -4.59
CA LEU A 156 7.07 -2.48 -4.12
C LEU A 156 8.18 -2.61 -5.15
N GLY A 157 8.29 -3.77 -5.82
CA GLY A 157 9.21 -3.95 -6.93
C GLY A 157 8.99 -2.93 -8.04
N TRP A 158 7.73 -2.70 -8.43
CA TRP A 158 7.40 -1.71 -9.47
C TRP A 158 7.63 -0.27 -9.01
N CYS A 159 7.25 0.06 -7.77
CA CYS A 159 7.46 1.37 -7.17
C CYS A 159 8.94 1.73 -6.99
N SER A 160 9.83 0.76 -7.05
CA SER A 160 11.29 0.94 -6.96
C SER A 160 11.94 1.24 -8.31
N THR A 161 11.13 1.51 -9.32
CA THR A 161 11.58 1.74 -10.70
C THR A 161 10.86 2.93 -11.32
N PRO A 162 11.39 3.50 -12.41
CA PRO A 162 10.70 4.54 -13.19
C PRO A 162 9.38 4.11 -13.84
N ALA A 163 8.97 2.84 -13.71
CA ALA A 163 7.68 2.37 -14.22
C ALA A 163 6.49 3.07 -13.56
N VAL A 164 6.64 3.47 -12.28
CA VAL A 164 5.67 4.32 -11.57
C VAL A 164 6.15 5.77 -11.64
N PRO A 165 5.44 6.69 -12.33
CA PRO A 165 5.94 8.04 -12.62
C PRO A 165 6.37 8.88 -11.41
N THR A 166 5.75 8.68 -10.25
CA THR A 166 6.10 9.39 -9.03
C THR A 166 7.46 8.99 -8.46
N TYR A 167 8.07 7.89 -8.91
CA TYR A 167 9.46 7.54 -8.59
C TYR A 167 10.44 8.64 -9.02
N GLY A 168 10.35 9.11 -10.27
CA GLY A 168 11.21 10.19 -10.77
C GLY A 168 11.00 11.50 -10.01
N VAL A 169 9.76 11.77 -9.59
CA VAL A 169 9.43 12.93 -8.75
C VAL A 169 10.15 12.84 -7.40
N GLY A 170 10.17 11.66 -6.78
CA GLY A 170 10.93 11.40 -5.56
C GLY A 170 12.41 11.72 -5.70
N VAL A 171 13.05 11.21 -6.76
CA VAL A 171 14.47 11.47 -7.06
C VAL A 171 14.73 12.97 -7.20
N GLN A 172 13.91 13.67 -7.99
CA GLN A 172 14.08 15.11 -8.25
C GLN A 172 13.82 15.97 -7.01
N LEU A 173 12.90 15.57 -6.14
CA LEU A 173 12.66 16.22 -4.84
C LEU A 173 13.86 16.08 -3.91
N ALA A 174 14.45 14.89 -3.81
CA ALA A 174 15.63 14.63 -2.99
C ALA A 174 16.86 15.43 -3.47
N LEU A 175 17.02 15.56 -4.78
CA LEU A 175 18.11 16.36 -5.39
C LEU A 175 17.86 17.88 -5.35
N GLY A 176 16.69 18.33 -4.88
CA GLY A 176 16.34 19.75 -4.84
C GLY A 176 16.16 20.39 -6.23
N VAL A 177 15.93 19.59 -7.28
CA VAL A 177 15.78 20.06 -8.66
C VAL A 177 14.34 20.48 -8.95
N LEU A 178 13.37 19.85 -8.26
CA LEU A 178 11.96 20.07 -8.53
C LEU A 178 11.44 21.35 -7.88
N GLN A 179 11.09 22.34 -8.71
CA GLN A 179 10.61 23.63 -8.25
C GLN A 179 9.15 23.59 -7.78
N GLU A 180 8.73 24.62 -7.05
CA GLU A 180 7.32 24.82 -6.72
C GLU A 180 6.52 25.18 -7.99
N GLY A 181 5.36 24.55 -8.18
CA GLY A 181 4.54 24.72 -9.38
C GLY A 181 4.84 23.74 -10.53
N ASP A 182 5.85 22.86 -10.40
CA ASP A 182 6.09 21.81 -11.39
C ASP A 182 4.88 20.85 -11.47
N PRO A 183 4.36 20.54 -12.66
CA PRO A 183 3.19 19.66 -12.81
C PRO A 183 3.43 18.24 -12.27
N ALA A 184 4.66 17.73 -12.32
CA ALA A 184 5.00 16.42 -11.77
C ALA A 184 4.96 16.45 -10.23
N ARG A 185 5.42 17.55 -9.62
CA ARG A 185 5.26 17.79 -8.18
C ARG A 185 3.78 17.86 -7.79
N GLN A 186 2.97 18.60 -8.54
CA GLN A 186 1.54 18.72 -8.29
C GLN A 186 0.85 17.35 -8.36
N THR A 187 1.20 16.53 -9.35
CA THR A 187 0.66 15.17 -9.48
C THR A 187 0.96 14.30 -8.25
N ALA A 188 2.20 14.33 -7.75
CA ALA A 188 2.55 13.59 -6.53
C ALA A 188 1.80 14.11 -5.30
N THR A 189 1.63 15.43 -5.19
CA THR A 189 0.83 16.08 -4.14
C THR A 189 -0.64 15.64 -4.18
N ASP A 190 -1.25 15.63 -5.36
CA ASP A 190 -2.65 15.24 -5.54
C ASP A 190 -2.86 13.77 -5.18
N LEU A 191 -1.94 12.88 -5.61
CA LEU A 191 -2.00 11.47 -5.29
C LEU A 191 -1.78 11.19 -3.78
N ALA A 192 -0.88 11.95 -3.13
CA ALA A 192 -0.72 11.88 -1.68
C ALA A 192 -2.01 12.33 -0.95
N TRP A 193 -2.68 13.36 -1.45
CA TRP A 193 -4.00 13.79 -0.95
C TRP A 193 -5.07 12.72 -1.12
N VAL A 194 -5.14 12.08 -2.29
CA VAL A 194 -6.06 10.97 -2.56
C VAL A 194 -5.85 9.82 -1.57
N PHE A 195 -4.60 9.43 -1.32
CA PHE A 195 -4.27 8.40 -0.33
C PHE A 195 -4.77 8.79 1.07
N ARG A 196 -4.50 10.04 1.51
CA ARG A 196 -4.95 10.54 2.82
C ARG A 196 -6.48 10.55 2.94
N LEU A 197 -7.19 11.00 1.91
CA LEU A 197 -8.64 11.02 1.89
C LEU A 197 -9.24 9.61 2.00
N LEU A 198 -8.64 8.64 1.31
CA LEU A 198 -9.08 7.24 1.37
C LEU A 198 -8.82 6.62 2.74
N CYS A 199 -7.68 6.91 3.36
CA CYS A 199 -7.39 6.48 4.72
C CYS A 199 -8.35 7.09 5.75
N ALA A 200 -8.64 8.39 5.63
CA ALA A 200 -9.61 9.07 6.48
C ALA A 200 -11.00 8.45 6.35
N ARG A 201 -11.43 8.15 5.12
CA ARG A 201 -12.70 7.45 4.84
C ARG A 201 -12.74 6.05 5.46
N ALA A 202 -11.62 5.35 5.45
CA ALA A 202 -11.47 4.04 6.08
C ALA A 202 -11.23 4.10 7.60
N ARG A 203 -11.25 5.30 8.21
CA ARG A 203 -10.97 5.53 9.64
C ARG A 203 -9.62 4.95 10.09
N VAL A 204 -8.64 4.94 9.19
CA VAL A 204 -7.26 4.61 9.55
C VAL A 204 -6.72 5.74 10.42
N HIS A 205 -6.05 5.40 11.52
CA HIS A 205 -5.46 6.40 12.43
C HIS A 205 -4.01 6.65 12.02
N ASP A 206 -3.85 7.54 11.05
CA ASP A 206 -2.62 7.97 10.36
C ASP A 206 -1.29 7.55 11.02
N HIS A 207 -1.02 8.00 12.24
CA HIS A 207 0.28 7.83 12.90
C HIS A 207 0.52 6.45 13.55
N LYS A 208 -0.53 5.63 13.75
CA LYS A 208 -0.38 4.36 14.46
C LYS A 208 -0.03 3.21 13.53
N GLN A 209 -0.68 3.13 12.37
CA GLN A 209 -0.60 1.95 11.49
C GLN A 209 0.32 2.10 10.27
N ALA A 210 0.60 3.33 9.83
CA ALA A 210 1.54 3.55 8.72
C ALA A 210 2.30 4.87 8.86
N PRO A 211 3.00 5.08 9.99
CA PRO A 211 3.59 6.38 10.32
C PRO A 211 4.54 6.92 9.23
N MET A 212 5.33 6.07 8.57
CA MET A 212 6.23 6.51 7.50
C MET A 212 5.44 6.96 6.27
N ILE A 213 4.48 6.16 5.79
CA ILE A 213 3.69 6.52 4.60
C ILE A 213 2.90 7.82 4.87
N PHE A 214 2.31 7.99 6.05
CA PHE A 214 1.61 9.23 6.39
C PHE A 214 2.54 10.44 6.55
N ALA A 215 3.73 10.26 7.14
CA ALA A 215 4.74 11.30 7.18
C ALA A 215 5.17 11.73 5.77
N ALA A 216 5.33 10.77 4.85
CA ALA A 216 5.63 11.03 3.46
C ALA A 216 4.50 11.80 2.76
N CYS A 217 3.25 11.40 2.95
CA CYS A 217 2.11 12.17 2.43
C CYS A 217 2.11 13.61 2.96
N ASN A 218 2.36 13.81 4.25
CA ASN A 218 2.43 15.15 4.83
C ASN A 218 3.60 15.98 4.28
N ALA A 219 4.72 15.34 3.97
CA ALA A 219 5.84 16.00 3.28
C ALA A 219 5.41 16.51 1.90
N LEU A 220 4.78 15.64 1.11
CA LEU A 220 4.31 15.96 -0.24
C LEU A 220 3.19 17.02 -0.25
N CYS A 221 2.28 16.99 0.73
CA CYS A 221 1.05 17.80 0.72
C CYS A 221 1.17 19.27 1.16
N GLY A 222 2.35 19.82 1.46
CA GLY A 222 2.38 21.25 1.85
C GLY A 222 3.60 21.71 2.64
N SER A 223 4.76 21.12 2.39
CA SER A 223 5.99 21.53 3.05
C SER A 223 6.87 22.34 2.10
N LYS A 224 7.50 23.40 2.59
CA LYS A 224 8.58 24.08 1.86
C LYS A 224 9.79 23.15 1.72
N ASP A 225 10.10 22.42 2.81
CA ASP A 225 11.22 21.50 2.91
C ASP A 225 10.77 20.05 2.65
N VAL A 226 10.24 19.77 1.45
CA VAL A 226 9.70 18.44 1.10
C VAL A 226 10.77 17.35 1.22
N GLY A 227 11.98 17.59 0.70
CA GLY A 227 13.10 16.64 0.74
C GLY A 227 13.46 16.23 2.17
N GLU A 228 13.74 17.20 3.04
CA GLU A 228 14.09 16.93 4.44
C GLU A 228 12.98 16.15 5.17
N ARG A 229 11.72 16.46 4.90
CA ARG A 229 10.60 15.73 5.53
C ARG A 229 10.41 14.32 4.98
N LEU A 230 10.69 14.08 3.71
CA LEU A 230 10.74 12.73 3.15
C LEU A 230 11.86 11.91 3.79
N GLU A 231 13.05 12.49 3.97
CA GLU A 231 14.16 11.85 4.69
C GLU A 231 13.75 11.47 6.12
N ARG A 232 13.14 12.40 6.87
CA ARG A 232 12.61 12.13 8.22
C ARG A 232 11.54 11.03 8.23
N ALA A 233 10.70 10.94 7.19
CA ALA A 233 9.71 9.88 7.05
C ALA A 233 10.39 8.50 6.88
N MET A 234 11.41 8.40 6.02
CA MET A 234 12.17 7.17 5.83
C MET A 234 12.89 6.72 7.11
N ASP A 235 13.49 7.69 7.81
CA ASP A 235 14.12 7.47 9.11
C ASP A 235 13.14 6.89 10.14
N LEU A 236 11.90 7.39 10.17
CA LEU A 236 10.84 6.89 11.04
C LEU A 236 10.52 5.41 10.76
N GLY A 237 10.40 5.03 9.48
CA GLY A 237 10.17 3.64 9.06
C GLY A 237 11.33 2.72 9.44
N MET A 238 12.56 3.14 9.17
CA MET A 238 13.79 2.37 9.46
C MET A 238 14.01 2.18 10.96
N ARG A 239 13.75 3.20 11.80
CA ARG A 239 13.88 3.09 13.27
C ARG A 239 12.89 2.08 13.85
N ARG A 240 11.63 2.10 13.39
CA ARG A 240 10.60 1.14 13.83
C ARG A 240 10.92 -0.31 13.44
N ASN A 241 11.67 -0.55 12.38
CA ASN A 241 12.12 -1.91 12.04
C ASN A 241 13.07 -2.46 13.11
N ARG A 242 13.99 -1.63 13.63
CA ARG A 242 14.96 -2.04 14.65
C ARG A 242 14.30 -2.37 15.99
N SER A 243 13.31 -1.57 16.41
CA SER A 243 12.63 -1.78 17.69
C SER A 243 11.82 -3.08 17.71
N GLU A 244 11.20 -3.45 16.59
CA GLU A 244 10.42 -4.70 16.52
C GLU A 244 11.31 -5.94 16.42
N SER A 245 12.46 -5.87 15.73
CA SER A 245 13.41 -6.99 15.71
C SER A 245 14.01 -7.31 17.07
N LEU A 246 14.12 -6.33 17.97
CA LEU A 246 14.62 -6.53 19.34
C LEU A 246 13.55 -7.07 20.29
N ASN A 247 12.27 -6.78 20.01
CA ASN A 247 11.14 -7.18 20.85
C ASN A 247 10.46 -8.49 20.39
N ALA A 248 10.94 -9.09 19.29
CA ALA A 248 10.54 -10.44 18.91
C ALA A 248 11.15 -11.42 19.92
N VAL A 249 10.46 -11.59 21.05
CA VAL A 249 10.73 -12.67 22.02
C VAL A 249 10.77 -13.97 21.21
N PRO A 250 11.85 -14.77 21.28
CA PRO A 250 11.89 -16.05 20.62
C PRO A 250 10.67 -16.84 21.12
N ASP A 251 9.80 -17.25 20.19
CA ASP A 251 8.73 -18.20 20.50
C ASP A 251 9.42 -19.38 21.20
N GLU A 252 9.25 -19.48 22.52
CA GLU A 252 9.67 -20.67 23.23
C GLU A 252 8.99 -21.83 22.52
N PRO A 253 9.74 -22.82 22.02
CA PRO A 253 9.10 -24.01 21.51
C PRO A 253 8.28 -24.53 22.68
N ALA A 254 6.98 -24.71 22.45
CA ALA A 254 6.10 -25.46 23.33
C ALA A 254 6.67 -26.88 23.42
N GLY A 255 7.69 -27.04 24.26
CA GLY A 255 8.25 -28.29 24.70
C GLY A 255 7.14 -28.92 25.50
N GLY A 256 6.33 -29.73 24.81
CA GLY A 256 5.42 -30.66 25.43
C GLY A 256 6.20 -31.44 26.47
N GLY A 257 5.94 -31.12 27.74
CA GLY A 257 6.23 -32.00 28.84
C GLY A 257 5.51 -33.32 28.56
N LEU A 258 6.26 -34.31 28.11
CA LEU A 258 5.87 -35.70 28.25
C LEU A 258 5.99 -36.01 29.74
N GLU A 259 4.96 -35.66 30.51
CA GLU A 259 4.74 -36.24 31.83
C GLU A 259 4.51 -37.74 31.64
N GLY A 260 5.50 -38.53 32.06
CA GLY A 260 5.41 -39.97 32.16
C GLY A 260 4.36 -40.37 33.19
N SER A 261 3.23 -40.87 32.70
CA SER A 261 2.30 -41.66 33.50
C SER A 261 2.53 -43.14 33.18
N ALA A 262 3.47 -43.76 33.89
CA ALA A 262 3.65 -45.21 33.89
C ALA A 262 2.74 -45.79 34.99
N ALA A 263 1.49 -46.05 34.63
CA ALA A 263 0.58 -46.91 35.39
C ALA A 263 0.90 -48.38 35.11
N GLY A 264 0.65 -49.23 36.11
CA GLY A 264 1.17 -50.57 36.23
C GLY A 264 0.70 -51.58 35.17
N GLY A 265 1.60 -52.53 34.87
CA GLY A 265 1.28 -53.81 34.26
C GLY A 265 1.65 -54.92 35.24
N GLY A 266 0.65 -55.53 35.86
CA GLY A 266 0.80 -56.72 36.69
C GLY A 266 1.28 -57.91 35.85
N PHE A 267 2.28 -58.62 36.36
CA PHE A 267 2.82 -59.82 35.75
C PHE A 267 2.43 -61.00 36.64
N GLU A 268 1.37 -61.73 36.28
CA GLU A 268 0.93 -62.95 36.96
C GLU A 268 0.77 -64.10 35.96
N MET A 269 1.57 -65.14 36.23
CA MET A 269 1.48 -66.57 35.89
C MET A 269 0.91 -67.02 34.53
N MET A 270 1.75 -67.75 33.79
CA MET A 270 1.29 -68.97 33.13
C MET A 270 2.27 -70.13 33.34
N ARG A 271 1.73 -71.17 34.00
CA ARG A 271 2.31 -72.49 34.26
C ARG A 271 2.74 -73.18 32.97
N GLN A 272 3.93 -73.78 32.95
CA GLN A 272 4.19 -74.96 32.12
C GLN A 272 4.45 -76.16 33.02
N THR A 273 3.57 -77.13 32.84
CA THR A 273 3.62 -78.50 33.34
C THR A 273 4.56 -79.33 32.47
N SER A 274 5.50 -80.04 33.08
CA SER A 274 6.18 -81.18 32.44
C SER A 274 6.42 -82.30 33.46
N ALA A 275 5.52 -83.29 33.45
CA ALA A 275 5.88 -84.70 33.53
C ALA A 275 6.18 -85.13 32.07
N GLY A 276 7.13 -85.98 31.70
CA GLY A 276 7.81 -87.06 32.40
C GLY A 276 7.83 -88.23 31.41
N PHE A 277 9.02 -88.61 30.94
CA PHE A 277 9.41 -89.95 30.45
C PHE A 277 10.93 -90.02 30.49
#